data_AF-A0A0R3QAA2-F1
#
_entry.id   AF-A0A0R3QAA2-F1
#
_cell.length_a   1.000
_cell.length_b   1.000
_cell.length_c   1.000
_cell.angle_alpha   90.00
_cell.angle_beta   90.00
_cell.angle_gamma   90.00
#
_symmetry.space_group_name_H-M   'P 1'
#
loop_
_entity.id
_entity.type
_entity.pdbx_description
1 polymer ?
#
loop_
_entity_poly.entity_id
_entity_poly.type
_entity_poly.pdbx_seq_one_letter_code
_entity_poly.pdbx_strand_id
1 'polypeptide(L)'
;MSEPESFAQKAKYFFNNTWNLLATLAVATYLIGFGLRLDVKHKSVRAIGRVVLACNSMLWSIKLLDFISVHPRMGPYITMAGKMIQNMLYIIVLLFVSMLAFGLARQSITYPNESWHWLLLRNIFYKPYFMLYGEVYAGEIDTCGDGAWDTHIEKGIAISDLYNGTRFDETCPHGYWVPPLLMTGFLLIANILLMSMLLAIFNNIFEKTDRVSKEIWLFQRYRQVMEYESTPFLPPPLTPLYYLWMIFKCIKTKR
;
A
#
# COMPACT_ATOMS: atom_id res chain seq x y z
N MET A 1 -4.33 -24.50 -26.69
CA MET A 1 -5.34 -24.14 -25.67
C MET A 1 -6.67 -24.08 -26.39
N SER A 2 -7.67 -24.88 -25.99
CA SER A 2 -9.02 -24.82 -26.56
C SER A 2 -9.63 -23.44 -26.30
N GLU A 3 -10.27 -22.85 -27.31
CA GLU A 3 -10.98 -21.60 -27.15
C GLU A 3 -12.17 -21.79 -26.19
N PRO A 4 -12.38 -20.90 -25.21
CA PRO A 4 -13.52 -21.00 -24.31
C PRO A 4 -14.83 -20.75 -25.08
N GLU A 5 -15.72 -21.73 -25.09
CA GLU A 5 -16.99 -21.67 -25.84
C GLU A 5 -18.06 -20.82 -25.13
N SER A 6 -18.03 -20.76 -23.80
CA SER A 6 -19.02 -20.03 -23.00
C SER A 6 -18.55 -18.63 -22.59
N PHE A 7 -19.48 -17.66 -22.55
CA PHE A 7 -19.23 -16.29 -22.08
C PHE A 7 -18.68 -16.25 -20.65
N ALA A 8 -19.15 -17.14 -19.77
CA ALA A 8 -18.68 -17.20 -18.39
C ALA A 8 -17.20 -17.63 -18.30
N GLN A 9 -16.77 -18.54 -19.18
CA GLN A 9 -15.38 -18.97 -19.26
C GLN A 9 -14.48 -17.83 -19.78
N LYS A 10 -14.94 -17.06 -20.76
CA LYS A 10 -14.24 -15.86 -21.26
C LYS A 10 -14.09 -14.80 -20.17
N ALA A 11 -15.16 -14.51 -19.43
CA ALA A 11 -15.12 -13.56 -18.32
C ALA A 11 -14.15 -14.02 -17.22
N LYS A 12 -14.22 -15.30 -16.82
CA LYS A 12 -13.31 -15.88 -15.83
C LYS A 12 -11.85 -15.77 -16.28
N TYR A 13 -11.56 -16.09 -17.54
CA TYR A 13 -10.21 -15.96 -18.10
C TYR A 13 -9.73 -14.50 -18.07
N PHE A 14 -10.59 -13.55 -18.44
CA PHE A 14 -10.27 -12.13 -18.46
C PHE A 14 -9.94 -11.59 -17.06
N PHE A 15 -10.75 -11.90 -16.05
CA PHE A 15 -10.52 -11.45 -14.67
C PHE A 15 -9.36 -12.18 -13.96
N ASN A 16 -8.93 -13.34 -14.47
CA ASN A 16 -7.77 -14.05 -13.93
C ASN A 16 -6.44 -13.35 -14.27
N ASN A 17 -6.41 -12.50 -15.30
CA ASN A 17 -5.24 -11.69 -15.62
C ASN A 17 -5.19 -10.45 -14.71
N THR A 18 -4.14 -10.34 -13.89
CA THR A 18 -3.99 -9.26 -12.89
C THR A 18 -4.05 -7.87 -13.50
N TRP A 19 -3.45 -7.66 -14.67
CA TRP A 19 -3.48 -6.38 -15.39
C TRP A 19 -4.86 -6.00 -15.93
N ASN A 20 -5.69 -6.99 -16.27
CA ASN A 20 -7.05 -6.77 -16.75
C ASN A 20 -7.98 -6.51 -15.56
N LEU A 21 -7.81 -7.24 -14.46
CA LEU A 21 -8.50 -6.97 -13.20
C LEU A 21 -8.21 -5.54 -12.72
N LEU A 22 -6.94 -5.11 -12.68
CA LEU A 22 -6.56 -3.75 -12.32
C LEU A 22 -7.22 -2.71 -13.22
N ALA A 23 -7.23 -2.93 -14.54
CA ALA A 23 -7.88 -2.03 -15.49
C ALA A 23 -9.40 -1.95 -15.27
N THR A 24 -10.07 -3.07 -15.02
CA THR A 24 -11.51 -3.06 -14.70
C THR A 24 -11.83 -2.32 -13.42
N LEU A 25 -11.00 -2.48 -12.38
CA LEU A 25 -11.13 -1.74 -11.13
C LEU A 25 -10.91 -0.23 -11.35
N ALA A 26 -9.91 0.15 -12.15
CA ALA A 26 -9.67 1.55 -12.50
C ALA A 26 -10.85 2.16 -13.27
N VAL A 27 -11.39 1.47 -14.27
CA VAL A 27 -12.56 1.96 -15.02
C VAL A 27 -13.80 2.06 -14.12
N ALA A 28 -14.08 1.04 -13.30
CA ALA A 28 -15.23 1.05 -12.40
C ALA A 28 -15.14 2.19 -11.37
N THR A 29 -14.00 2.36 -10.73
CA THR A 29 -13.77 3.43 -9.75
C THR A 29 -13.75 4.82 -10.39
N TYR A 30 -13.27 4.95 -11.63
CA TYR A 30 -13.39 6.19 -12.41
C TYR A 30 -14.84 6.57 -12.68
N LEU A 31 -15.67 5.63 -13.14
CA LEU A 31 -17.10 5.90 -13.39
C LEU A 31 -17.84 6.30 -12.11
N ILE A 32 -17.55 5.63 -10.99
CA ILE A 32 -18.10 5.98 -9.67
C ILE A 32 -17.65 7.38 -9.27
N GLY A 33 -16.34 7.67 -9.33
CA GLY A 33 -15.78 8.97 -8.97
C GLY A 33 -16.31 10.12 -9.85
N PHE A 34 -16.47 9.86 -11.15
CA PHE A 34 -17.03 10.81 -12.10
C PHE A 34 -18.53 11.05 -11.82
N GLY A 35 -19.30 9.99 -11.56
CA GLY A 35 -20.70 10.09 -11.16
C GLY A 35 -20.90 10.94 -9.90
N LEU A 36 -20.09 10.69 -8.86
CA LEU A 36 -20.09 11.49 -7.62
C LEU A 36 -19.67 12.95 -7.85
N ARG A 37 -18.84 13.20 -8.87
CA ARG A 37 -18.36 14.55 -9.21
C ARG A 37 -19.39 15.38 -9.97
N LEU A 38 -20.32 14.73 -10.68
CA LEU A 38 -21.44 15.34 -11.40
C LEU A 38 -22.56 15.83 -10.46
N ASP A 39 -22.60 15.37 -9.22
CA ASP A 39 -23.57 15.86 -8.24
C ASP A 39 -23.27 17.33 -7.87
N VAL A 40 -24.10 18.23 -8.40
CA VAL A 40 -23.99 19.68 -8.16
C VAL A 40 -24.66 20.08 -6.83
N LYS A 41 -25.59 19.28 -6.31
CA LYS A 41 -26.41 19.65 -5.14
C LYS A 41 -25.63 19.54 -3.83
N HIS A 42 -24.80 18.52 -3.68
CA HIS A 42 -24.09 18.24 -2.43
C HIS A 42 -22.58 18.50 -2.53
N LYS A 43 -22.11 19.58 -1.87
CA LYS A 43 -20.68 19.95 -1.84
C LYS A 43 -19.77 18.84 -1.26
N SER A 44 -20.26 18.10 -0.26
CA SER A 44 -19.54 16.99 0.38
C SER A 44 -19.33 15.80 -0.58
N VAL A 45 -20.39 15.38 -1.28
CA VAL A 45 -20.34 14.29 -2.27
C VAL A 45 -19.36 14.62 -3.40
N ARG A 46 -19.39 15.86 -3.87
CA ARG A 46 -18.45 16.36 -4.89
C ARG A 46 -16.99 16.32 -4.42
N ALA A 47 -16.73 16.61 -3.14
CA ALA A 47 -15.39 16.52 -2.56
C ALA A 47 -14.92 15.07 -2.46
N ILE A 48 -15.80 14.14 -2.07
CA ILE A 48 -15.53 12.70 -2.07
C ILE A 48 -15.21 12.23 -3.49
N GLY A 49 -15.97 12.66 -4.50
CA GLY A 49 -15.70 12.36 -5.91
C GLY A 49 -14.30 12.80 -6.36
N ARG A 50 -13.83 13.98 -5.91
CA ARG A 50 -12.45 14.43 -6.15
C ARG A 50 -11.41 13.49 -5.54
N VAL A 51 -11.63 13.03 -4.31
CA VAL A 51 -10.71 12.10 -3.64
C VAL A 51 -10.67 10.75 -4.36
N VAL A 52 -11.84 10.21 -4.75
CA VAL A 52 -11.93 8.96 -5.51
C VAL A 52 -11.19 9.07 -6.85
N LEU A 53 -11.37 10.18 -7.58
CA LEU A 53 -10.67 10.41 -8.85
C LEU A 53 -9.15 10.58 -8.65
N ALA A 54 -8.72 11.19 -7.55
CA ALA A 54 -7.31 11.28 -7.20
C ALA A 54 -6.72 9.89 -6.93
N CYS A 55 -7.36 9.05 -6.11
CA CYS A 55 -6.94 7.66 -5.91
C CYS A 55 -6.95 6.85 -7.21
N ASN A 56 -7.94 7.06 -8.08
CA ASN A 56 -8.00 6.42 -9.39
C ASN A 56 -6.79 6.77 -10.28
N SER A 57 -6.25 7.99 -10.21
CA SER A 57 -5.03 8.35 -10.94
C SER A 57 -3.82 7.47 -10.57
N MET A 58 -3.74 7.00 -9.32
CA MET A 58 -2.72 6.03 -8.91
C MET A 58 -2.91 4.67 -9.59
N LEU A 59 -4.15 4.17 -9.72
CA LEU A 59 -4.43 2.91 -10.41
C LEU A 59 -4.03 2.97 -11.88
N TRP A 60 -4.30 4.08 -12.56
CA TRP A 60 -3.84 4.30 -13.94
C TRP A 60 -2.32 4.41 -14.03
N SER A 61 -1.67 5.04 -13.04
CA SER A 61 -0.21 5.11 -12.98
C SER A 61 0.42 3.73 -12.81
N ILE A 62 -0.16 2.84 -11.99
CA ILE A 62 0.28 1.45 -11.87
C ILE A 62 0.07 0.70 -13.19
N LYS A 63 -1.05 0.93 -13.89
CA LYS A 63 -1.30 0.32 -15.21
C LYS A 63 -0.26 0.73 -16.26
N LEU A 64 0.42 1.88 -16.13
CA LEU A 64 1.54 2.25 -17.01
C LEU A 64 2.68 1.23 -16.99
N LEU A 65 2.87 0.51 -15.89
CA LEU A 65 3.89 -0.54 -15.79
C LEU A 65 3.65 -1.69 -16.78
N ASP A 66 2.40 -1.99 -17.13
CA ASP A 66 2.06 -3.01 -18.15
C ASP A 66 2.53 -2.60 -19.55
N PHE A 67 2.42 -1.30 -19.89
CA PHE A 67 2.94 -0.78 -21.14
C PHE A 67 4.47 -0.79 -21.16
N ILE A 68 5.10 -0.41 -20.03
CA ILE A 68 6.57 -0.40 -19.89
C ILE A 68 7.12 -1.83 -19.90
N SER A 69 6.34 -2.85 -19.51
CA SER A 69 6.81 -4.24 -19.44
C SER A 69 7.17 -4.83 -20.81
N VAL A 70 6.70 -4.24 -21.90
CA VAL A 70 7.08 -4.62 -23.28
C VAL A 70 8.55 -4.29 -23.56
N HIS A 71 9.14 -3.31 -22.85
CA HIS A 71 10.50 -2.87 -23.10
C HIS A 71 11.53 -3.95 -22.74
N PRO A 72 12.52 -4.25 -23.61
CA PRO A 72 13.48 -5.33 -23.41
C PRO A 72 14.28 -5.29 -22.11
N ARG A 73 14.59 -4.09 -21.61
CA ARG A 73 15.34 -3.93 -20.35
C ARG A 73 14.44 -3.85 -19.13
N MET A 74 13.28 -3.18 -19.22
CA MET A 74 12.45 -2.89 -18.04
C MET A 74 11.49 -4.04 -17.73
N GLY A 75 11.03 -4.76 -18.75
CA GLY A 75 10.10 -5.87 -18.60
C GLY A 75 10.56 -6.95 -17.63
N PRO A 76 11.76 -7.53 -17.78
CA PRO A 76 12.27 -8.52 -16.84
C PRO A 76 12.31 -8.02 -15.38
N TYR A 77 12.64 -6.74 -15.14
CA TYR A 77 12.63 -6.18 -13.79
C TYR A 77 11.21 -6.04 -13.21
N ILE A 78 10.23 -5.62 -14.02
CA ILE A 78 8.83 -5.50 -13.57
C ILE A 78 8.26 -6.88 -13.23
N THR A 79 8.56 -7.89 -14.04
CA THR A 79 8.06 -9.26 -13.81
C THR A 79 8.75 -9.92 -12.61
N MET A 80 10.03 -9.61 -12.40
CA MET A 80 10.77 -10.01 -11.21
C MET A 80 10.18 -9.38 -9.94
N ALA A 81 9.97 -8.05 -9.93
CA ALA A 81 9.41 -7.34 -8.79
C ALA A 81 8.05 -7.92 -8.35
N GLY A 82 7.16 -8.21 -9.30
CA GLY A 82 5.86 -8.83 -9.01
C GLY A 82 5.97 -10.22 -8.33
N LYS A 83 6.90 -11.05 -8.79
CA LYS A 83 7.15 -12.38 -8.19
C LYS A 83 7.82 -12.30 -6.83
N MET A 84 8.75 -11.37 -6.66
CA MET A 84 9.44 -11.16 -5.38
C MET A 84 8.48 -10.76 -4.28
N ILE A 85 7.56 -9.83 -4.54
CA ILE A 85 6.56 -9.38 -3.55
C ILE A 85 5.70 -10.55 -3.05
N GLN A 86 5.24 -11.42 -3.96
CA GLN A 86 4.44 -12.59 -3.57
C GLN A 86 5.23 -13.56 -2.69
N ASN A 87 6.49 -13.82 -3.04
CA ASN A 87 7.34 -14.73 -2.29
C ASN A 87 7.78 -14.17 -0.93
N MET A 88 7.78 -12.84 -0.74
CA MET A 88 8.19 -12.18 0.51
C MET A 88 7.03 -11.89 1.48
N LEU A 89 5.80 -12.23 1.10
CA LEU A 89 4.60 -11.89 1.87
C LEU A 89 4.66 -12.37 3.33
N TYR A 90 5.26 -13.54 3.59
CA TYR A 90 5.33 -14.09 4.95
C TYR A 90 6.18 -13.23 5.91
N ILE A 91 7.28 -12.64 5.45
CA ILE A 91 8.11 -11.75 6.28
C ILE A 91 7.38 -10.44 6.51
N ILE A 92 6.70 -9.91 5.48
CA ILE A 92 5.89 -8.71 5.61
C ILE A 92 4.78 -8.92 6.65
N VAL A 93 4.18 -10.11 6.71
CA VAL A 93 3.22 -10.48 7.76
C VAL A 93 3.88 -10.51 9.14
N LEU A 94 5.08 -11.08 9.29
CA LEU A 94 5.80 -11.06 10.56
C LEU A 94 6.14 -9.63 11.03
N LEU A 95 6.58 -8.78 10.10
CA LEU A 95 6.82 -7.36 10.35
C LEU A 95 5.54 -6.65 10.81
N PHE A 96 4.42 -6.91 10.15
CA PHE A 96 3.11 -6.38 10.53
C PHE A 96 2.68 -6.83 11.93
N VAL A 97 2.89 -8.10 12.29
CA VAL A 97 2.58 -8.62 13.64
C VAL A 97 3.44 -7.93 14.70
N SER A 98 4.75 -7.76 14.45
CA SER A 98 5.62 -7.04 15.39
C SER A 98 5.21 -5.57 15.57
N MET A 99 4.80 -4.92 14.48
CA MET A 99 4.31 -3.54 14.47
C MET A 99 3.01 -3.41 15.26
N LEU A 100 2.07 -4.36 15.09
CA LEU A 100 0.82 -4.42 15.82
C LEU A 100 1.07 -4.61 17.33
N ALA A 101 1.97 -5.50 17.72
CA ALA A 101 2.27 -5.78 19.12
C ALA A 101 2.78 -4.54 19.86
N PHE A 102 3.76 -3.83 19.30
CA PHE A 102 4.27 -2.59 19.88
C PHE A 102 3.26 -1.45 19.79
N GLY A 103 2.64 -1.25 18.62
CA GLY A 103 1.71 -0.16 18.36
C GLY A 103 0.47 -0.20 19.25
N LEU A 104 -0.09 -1.39 19.48
CA LEU A 104 -1.23 -1.58 20.39
C LEU A 104 -0.86 -1.25 21.82
N ALA A 105 0.26 -1.81 22.33
CA ALA A 105 0.70 -1.58 23.70
C ALA A 105 1.01 -0.10 23.97
N ARG A 106 1.67 0.57 23.02
CA ARG A 106 1.91 2.02 23.11
C ARG A 106 0.60 2.79 23.16
N GLN A 107 -0.30 2.58 22.19
CA GLN A 107 -1.52 3.38 22.09
C GLN A 107 -2.44 3.19 23.29
N SER A 108 -2.52 1.97 23.86
CA SER A 108 -3.37 1.69 25.01
C SER A 108 -2.84 2.26 26.33
N ILE A 109 -1.51 2.32 26.51
CA ILE A 109 -0.88 2.83 27.74
C ILE A 109 -0.81 4.36 27.71
N THR A 110 -0.41 4.96 26.58
CA THR A 110 -0.18 6.41 26.50
C THR A 110 -1.49 7.21 26.49
N TYR A 111 -2.56 6.68 25.88
CA TYR A 111 -3.85 7.35 25.76
C TYR A 111 -4.98 6.48 26.33
N PRO A 112 -5.11 6.41 27.67
CA PRO A 112 -6.13 5.61 28.31
C PRO A 112 -7.54 6.19 28.08
N ASN A 113 -8.55 5.31 28.01
CA ASN A 113 -9.98 5.66 27.98
C ASN A 113 -10.45 6.52 26.79
N GLU A 114 -9.78 6.42 25.64
CA GLU A 114 -10.23 7.07 24.41
C GLU A 114 -11.45 6.39 23.79
N SER A 115 -12.36 7.20 23.23
CA SER A 115 -13.53 6.68 22.51
C SER A 115 -13.13 6.10 21.15
N TRP A 116 -13.91 5.13 20.64
CA TRP A 116 -13.62 4.49 19.36
C TRP A 116 -13.59 5.50 18.20
N HIS A 117 -12.42 5.61 17.54
CA HIS A 117 -12.25 6.42 16.34
C HIS A 117 -11.20 5.81 15.39
N TRP A 118 -11.38 6.00 14.08
CA TRP A 118 -10.45 5.50 13.05
C TRP A 118 -9.01 6.03 13.19
N LEU A 119 -8.87 7.17 13.87
CA LEU A 119 -7.58 7.76 14.21
C LEU A 119 -6.74 6.88 15.13
N LEU A 120 -7.38 6.10 16.01
CA LEU A 120 -6.68 5.16 16.91
C LEU A 120 -5.99 4.07 16.10
N LEU A 121 -6.69 3.49 15.11
CA LEU A 121 -6.12 2.48 14.22
C LEU A 121 -4.94 3.04 13.43
N ARG A 122 -5.07 4.27 12.92
CA ARG A 122 -3.94 4.98 12.29
C ARG A 122 -2.77 5.09 13.26
N ASN A 123 -2.99 5.56 14.48
CA ASN A 123 -1.90 5.80 15.44
C ASN A 123 -1.17 4.50 15.85
N ILE A 124 -1.88 3.37 15.91
CA ILE A 124 -1.31 2.04 16.19
C ILE A 124 -0.26 1.65 15.14
N PHE A 125 -0.53 1.87 13.85
CA PHE A 125 0.37 1.43 12.79
C PHE A 125 1.31 2.50 12.26
N TYR A 126 0.84 3.75 12.20
CA TYR A 126 1.54 4.83 11.50
C TYR A 126 2.88 5.15 12.14
N LYS A 127 2.93 5.40 13.46
CA LYS A 127 4.19 5.76 14.12
C LYS A 127 5.20 4.60 14.12
N PRO A 128 4.82 3.36 14.52
CA PRO A 128 5.72 2.21 14.42
C PRO A 128 6.23 1.93 13.00
N TYR A 129 5.42 2.19 11.97
CA TYR A 129 5.85 2.06 10.57
C TYR A 129 6.99 3.02 10.22
N PHE A 130 6.88 4.30 10.58
CA PHE A 130 7.96 5.28 10.34
C PHE A 130 9.23 4.96 11.14
N MET A 131 9.09 4.37 12.33
CA MET A 131 10.24 3.91 13.12
C MET A 131 11.06 2.83 12.40
N LEU A 132 10.45 2.04 11.51
CA LEU A 132 11.19 1.08 10.67
C LEU A 132 12.19 1.75 9.73
N TYR A 133 11.92 3.02 9.36
CA TYR A 133 12.75 3.81 8.46
C TYR A 133 13.71 4.76 9.19
N GLY A 134 13.80 4.65 10.53
CA GLY A 134 14.74 5.44 11.34
C GLY A 134 14.15 6.71 11.96
N GLU A 135 12.88 7.02 11.73
CA GLU A 135 12.20 8.15 12.39
C GLU A 135 11.79 7.75 13.81
N VAL A 136 12.50 8.30 14.80
CA VAL A 136 12.28 7.97 16.21
C VAL A 136 11.46 9.04 16.91
N TYR A 137 10.19 8.72 17.22
CA TYR A 137 9.27 9.60 17.95
C TYR A 137 9.48 9.54 19.47
N ALA A 138 10.71 9.65 19.96
CA ALA A 138 11.04 9.48 21.38
C ALA A 138 10.19 10.39 22.29
N GLY A 139 10.13 11.69 21.98
CA GLY A 139 9.38 12.67 22.77
C GLY A 139 7.85 12.51 22.74
N GLU A 140 7.31 11.64 21.89
CA GLU A 140 5.87 11.32 21.86
C GLU A 140 5.56 9.92 22.42
N ILE A 141 6.58 9.18 22.86
CA ILE A 141 6.44 7.85 23.47
C ILE A 141 6.56 7.97 24.98
N ASP A 142 7.47 8.82 25.47
CA ASP A 142 7.69 9.06 26.90
C ASP A 142 7.40 10.50 27.33
N THR A 143 6.21 11.00 27.01
CA THR A 143 5.82 12.37 27.39
C THR A 143 5.87 12.62 28.91
N CYS A 144 5.70 11.55 29.70
CA CYS A 144 5.68 11.61 31.16
C CYS A 144 7.08 11.50 31.77
N GLY A 145 7.91 10.57 31.29
CA GLY A 145 9.29 10.45 31.74
C GLY A 145 10.12 11.67 31.34
N ASP A 146 9.97 12.16 30.10
CA ASP A 146 10.65 13.37 29.63
C ASP A 146 10.19 14.61 30.41
N GLY A 147 8.88 14.74 30.66
CA GLY A 147 8.33 15.83 31.47
C GLY A 147 8.82 15.81 32.93
N ALA A 148 8.96 14.62 33.53
CA ALA A 148 9.54 14.47 34.87
C ALA A 148 11.04 14.85 34.85
N TRP A 149 11.74 14.48 33.79
CA TRP A 149 13.15 14.79 33.62
C TRP A 149 13.39 16.30 33.42
N ASP A 150 12.60 16.98 32.61
CA ASP A 150 12.79 18.42 32.41
C ASP A 150 12.46 19.23 33.67
N THR A 151 11.40 18.85 34.39
CA THR A 151 10.95 19.56 35.60
C THR A 151 11.90 19.39 36.80
N HIS A 152 12.58 18.24 36.93
CA HIS A 152 13.58 18.08 38.00
C HIS A 152 14.82 18.96 37.76
N ILE A 153 15.23 19.14 36.50
CA ILE A 153 16.34 20.03 36.12
C ILE A 153 15.98 21.48 36.39
N GLU A 154 14.79 21.92 35.97
CA GLU A 154 14.33 23.29 36.14
C GLU A 154 14.25 23.68 37.62
N LYS A 155 13.78 22.78 38.47
CA LYS A 155 13.62 23.01 39.92
C LYS A 155 14.87 22.67 40.74
N GLY A 156 15.86 22.00 40.16
CA GLY A 156 17.08 21.57 40.87
C GLY A 156 16.85 20.60 42.02
N ILE A 157 15.76 19.82 41.98
CA ILE A 157 15.39 18.84 43.03
C ILE A 157 15.69 17.42 42.58
N ALA A 158 15.88 16.49 43.52
CA ALA A 158 16.01 15.07 43.20
C ALA A 158 14.69 14.53 42.62
N ILE A 159 14.76 13.60 41.67
CA ILE A 159 13.58 12.98 41.02
C ILE A 159 12.67 12.30 42.05
N SER A 160 13.23 11.71 43.11
CA SER A 160 12.46 11.14 44.24
C SER A 160 11.58 12.18 44.93
N ASP A 161 12.08 13.40 45.07
CA ASP A 161 11.38 14.49 45.75
C ASP A 161 10.34 15.15 44.83
N LEU A 162 10.53 15.06 43.51
CA LEU A 162 9.51 15.43 42.53
C LEU A 162 8.26 14.56 42.68
N TYR A 163 8.42 13.23 42.76
CA TYR A 163 7.28 12.31 42.93
C TYR A 163 6.67 12.34 44.33
N ASN A 164 7.46 12.60 45.37
CA ASN A 164 6.95 12.70 46.75
C ASN A 164 6.36 14.07 47.10
N GLY A 165 6.88 15.15 46.51
CA GLY A 165 6.54 16.53 46.85
C GLY A 165 5.61 17.22 45.85
N THR A 166 5.47 16.71 44.63
CA THR A 166 4.57 17.27 43.61
C THR A 166 3.61 16.21 43.08
N ARG A 167 2.37 16.61 42.77
CA ARG A 167 1.27 15.72 42.29
C ARG A 167 1.47 15.25 40.83
N PHE A 168 2.72 15.06 40.41
CA PHE A 168 3.10 14.72 39.03
C PHE A 168 2.58 13.33 38.62
N ASP A 169 2.46 12.42 39.58
CA ASP A 169 1.96 11.06 39.36
C ASP A 169 0.48 11.02 38.93
N GLU A 170 -0.32 12.07 39.22
CA GLU A 170 -1.73 12.10 38.82
C GLU A 170 -1.97 12.53 37.38
N THR A 171 -1.02 13.24 36.78
CA THR A 171 -1.12 13.69 35.39
C THR A 171 -0.70 12.61 34.39
N CYS A 172 -0.06 11.54 34.86
CA CYS A 172 0.56 10.52 34.02
C CYS A 172 -0.17 9.17 34.08
N PRO A 173 -0.34 8.48 32.95
CA PRO A 173 -0.94 7.16 32.94
C PRO A 173 -0.02 6.16 33.64
N HIS A 174 -0.60 5.25 34.42
CA HIS A 174 0.15 4.17 35.03
C HIS A 174 0.84 3.31 33.97
N GLY A 175 2.11 2.97 34.21
CA GLY A 175 2.91 2.16 33.28
C GLY A 175 3.53 2.94 32.12
N TYR A 176 3.65 4.27 32.21
CA TYR A 176 4.31 5.12 31.20
C TYR A 176 5.76 4.71 30.86
N TRP A 177 6.44 3.96 31.73
CA TRP A 177 7.78 3.42 31.50
C TRP A 177 7.81 2.16 30.59
N VAL A 178 6.67 1.52 30.36
CA VAL A 178 6.57 0.30 29.54
C VAL A 178 6.74 0.58 28.04
N PRO A 179 6.10 1.61 27.44
CA PRO A 179 6.28 1.92 26.02
C PRO A 179 7.75 2.20 25.60
N PRO A 180 8.57 2.96 26.35
CA PRO A 180 9.99 3.13 26.03
C PRO A 180 10.79 1.83 26.08
N LEU A 181 10.50 0.96 27.04
CA LEU A 181 11.12 -0.36 27.13
C LEU A 181 10.73 -1.24 25.92
N LEU A 182 9.44 -1.29 25.59
CA LEU A 182 8.93 -2.02 24.44
C LEU A 182 9.45 -1.46 23.11
N MET A 183 9.64 -0.14 23.02
CA MET A 183 10.23 0.50 21.85
C MET A 183 11.65 -0.01 21.59
N THR A 184 12.47 -0.13 22.65
CA THR A 184 13.84 -0.65 22.53
C THR A 184 13.83 -2.09 21.99
N GLY A 185 12.95 -2.94 22.53
CA GLY A 185 12.76 -4.31 22.04
C GLY A 185 12.22 -4.36 20.60
N PHE A 186 11.28 -3.50 20.26
CA PHE A 186 10.72 -3.38 18.92
C PHE A 186 11.78 -2.98 17.89
N LEU A 187 12.61 -1.96 18.17
CA LEU A 187 13.66 -1.54 17.25
C LEU A 187 14.70 -2.65 17.03
N LEU A 188 15.04 -3.43 18.07
CA LEU A 188 15.94 -4.58 17.92
C LEU A 188 15.31 -5.68 17.05
N ILE A 189 14.08 -6.09 17.36
CA ILE A 189 13.43 -7.19 16.64
C ILE A 189 13.05 -6.75 15.21
N ALA A 190 12.40 -5.61 15.04
CA ALA A 190 11.91 -5.16 13.75
C ALA A 190 13.03 -4.60 12.86
N ASN A 191 13.80 -3.60 13.34
CA ASN A 191 14.78 -2.91 12.48
C ASN A 191 16.08 -3.69 12.32
N ILE A 192 16.55 -4.38 13.37
CA ILE A 192 17.81 -5.12 13.25
C ILE A 192 17.54 -6.52 12.72
N LEU A 193 16.64 -7.30 13.34
CA LEU A 193 16.43 -8.70 12.96
C LEU A 193 15.54 -8.84 11.71
N LEU A 194 14.29 -8.37 11.76
CA LEU A 194 13.32 -8.62 10.68
C LEU A 194 13.67 -7.88 9.38
N MET A 195 14.11 -6.63 9.46
CA MET A 195 14.50 -5.87 8.26
C MET A 195 15.79 -6.42 7.62
N SER A 196 16.80 -6.85 8.39
CA SER A 196 17.99 -7.49 7.81
C SER A 196 17.67 -8.86 7.19
N MET A 197 16.78 -9.63 7.83
CA MET A 197 16.26 -10.88 7.27
C MET A 197 15.47 -10.64 5.98
N LEU A 198 14.64 -9.59 5.93
CA LEU A 198 13.90 -9.19 4.74
C LEU A 198 14.85 -8.89 3.57
N LEU A 199 15.94 -8.14 3.82
CA LEU A 199 16.96 -7.85 2.82
C LEU A 199 17.69 -9.11 2.35
N ALA A 200 18.08 -10.00 3.27
CA ALA A 200 18.75 -11.25 2.93
C ALA A 200 17.87 -12.16 2.05
N ILE A 201 16.58 -12.27 2.40
CA ILE A 201 15.63 -13.08 1.63
C ILE A 201 15.29 -12.42 0.31
N PHE A 202 15.18 -11.09 0.26
CA PHE A 202 15.04 -10.33 -0.98
C PHE A 202 16.19 -10.66 -1.94
N ASN A 203 17.44 -10.61 -1.47
CA ASN A 203 18.62 -10.92 -2.29
C ASN A 203 18.61 -12.37 -2.80
N ASN A 204 18.26 -13.34 -1.94
CA ASN A 204 18.18 -14.74 -2.34
C ASN A 204 17.08 -14.99 -3.39
N ILE A 205 15.89 -14.42 -3.18
CA ILE A 205 14.79 -14.56 -4.14
C ILE A 205 15.10 -13.81 -5.44
N PHE A 206 15.75 -12.65 -5.36
CA PHE A 206 16.18 -11.86 -6.50
C PHE A 206 17.06 -12.71 -7.41
N GLU A 207 18.10 -13.33 -6.85
CA GLU A 207 19.06 -14.13 -7.61
C GLU A 207 18.39 -15.36 -8.26
N LYS A 208 17.49 -16.04 -7.53
CA LYS A 208 16.71 -17.16 -8.08
C LYS A 208 15.77 -16.73 -9.19
N THR A 209 15.12 -15.57 -9.04
CA THR A 209 14.12 -15.08 -10.01
C THR A 209 14.79 -14.51 -11.24
N ASP A 210 15.93 -13.84 -11.09
CA ASP A 210 16.73 -13.26 -12.18
C ASP A 210 17.11 -14.32 -13.22
N ARG A 211 17.58 -15.49 -12.77
CA ARG A 211 17.95 -16.62 -13.64
C ARG A 211 16.83 -17.09 -14.58
N VAL A 212 15.56 -16.97 -14.15
CA VAL A 212 14.38 -17.42 -14.92
C VAL A 212 13.61 -16.24 -15.55
N SER A 213 13.89 -15.01 -15.12
CA SER A 213 13.12 -13.80 -15.46
C SER A 213 13.02 -13.56 -16.97
N LYS A 214 14.11 -13.82 -17.70
CA LYS A 214 14.20 -13.61 -19.14
C LYS A 214 13.25 -14.53 -19.92
N GLU A 215 13.16 -15.80 -19.54
CA GLU A 215 12.28 -16.77 -20.19
C GLU A 215 10.80 -16.43 -19.95
N ILE A 216 10.46 -16.09 -18.71
CA ILE A 216 9.11 -15.66 -18.33
C ILE A 216 8.72 -14.40 -19.10
N TRP A 217 9.64 -13.43 -19.18
CA TRP A 217 9.40 -12.20 -19.90
C TRP A 217 9.21 -12.44 -21.40
N LEU A 218 10.02 -13.30 -22.03
CA LEU A 218 9.85 -13.65 -23.45
C LEU A 218 8.47 -14.27 -23.72
N PHE A 219 8.02 -15.17 -22.86
CA PHE A 219 6.68 -15.77 -22.95
C PHE A 219 5.56 -14.72 -22.80
N GLN A 220 5.68 -13.82 -21.83
CA GLN A 220 4.71 -12.75 -21.61
C GLN A 220 4.71 -11.73 -22.76
N ARG A 221 5.89 -11.39 -23.29
CA ARG A 221 6.03 -10.50 -24.44
C ARG A 221 5.36 -11.08 -25.67
N TYR A 222 5.49 -12.39 -25.93
CA TYR A 222 4.78 -13.05 -27.03
C TYR A 222 3.27 -12.85 -26.90
N ARG A 223 2.71 -13.08 -25.70
CA ARG A 223 1.28 -12.86 -25.44
C ARG A 223 0.84 -11.41 -25.69
N GLN A 224 1.64 -10.44 -25.21
CA GLN A 224 1.35 -9.02 -25.42
C GLN A 224 1.40 -8.65 -26.91
N VAL A 225 2.39 -9.14 -27.66
CA VAL A 225 2.49 -8.89 -29.11
C VAL A 225 1.27 -9.44 -29.86
N MET A 226 0.86 -10.69 -29.57
CA MET A 226 -0.35 -11.29 -30.14
C MET A 226 -1.61 -10.47 -29.82
N GLU A 227 -1.70 -9.90 -28.62
CA GLU A 227 -2.83 -9.04 -28.23
C GLU A 227 -2.83 -7.73 -29.03
N TYR A 228 -1.68 -7.05 -29.17
CA TYR A 228 -1.57 -5.81 -29.94
C TYR A 228 -1.80 -6.01 -31.44
N GLU A 229 -1.43 -7.15 -32.02
CA GLU A 229 -1.74 -7.45 -33.42
C GLU A 229 -3.25 -7.44 -33.70
N SER A 230 -4.07 -7.83 -32.72
CA SER A 230 -5.52 -7.82 -32.82
C SER A 230 -6.18 -6.44 -32.56
N THR A 231 -5.39 -5.44 -32.13
CA THR A 231 -5.92 -4.11 -31.80
C THR A 231 -6.05 -3.21 -33.03
N PRO A 232 -7.00 -2.26 -33.02
CA PRO A 232 -7.16 -1.32 -34.12
C PRO A 232 -5.90 -0.47 -34.34
N PHE A 233 -5.56 -0.22 -35.60
CA PHE A 233 -4.38 0.54 -36.00
C PHE A 233 -4.36 2.01 -35.50
N LEU A 234 -5.53 2.61 -35.26
CA LEU A 234 -5.61 4.02 -34.85
C LEU A 234 -5.19 4.24 -33.39
N PRO A 235 -4.47 5.34 -33.10
CA PRO A 235 -4.03 5.65 -31.75
C PRO A 235 -5.23 5.83 -30.81
N PRO A 236 -5.06 5.58 -29.49
CA PRO A 236 -6.13 5.63 -28.48
C PRO A 236 -7.14 6.78 -28.58
N PRO A 237 -6.74 8.06 -28.79
CA PRO A 237 -7.70 9.16 -28.92
C PRO A 237 -8.65 9.03 -30.13
N LEU A 238 -8.24 8.34 -31.18
CA LEU A 238 -9.00 8.15 -32.43
C LEU A 238 -9.65 6.77 -32.54
N THR A 239 -9.40 5.88 -31.58
CA THR A 239 -9.98 4.53 -31.55
C THR A 239 -11.52 4.50 -31.57
N PRO A 240 -12.27 5.43 -30.94
CA PRO A 240 -13.72 5.46 -31.06
C PRO A 240 -14.21 5.59 -32.52
N LEU A 241 -13.50 6.35 -33.36
CA LEU A 241 -13.85 6.51 -34.78
C LEU A 241 -13.71 5.19 -35.56
N TYR A 242 -12.69 4.39 -35.24
CA TYR A 242 -12.50 3.06 -35.84
C TYR A 242 -13.68 2.13 -35.54
N TYR A 243 -14.08 2.05 -34.27
CA TYR A 243 -15.21 1.21 -33.87
C TYR A 243 -16.53 1.69 -34.46
N LEU A 244 -16.74 3.00 -34.56
CA LEU A 244 -17.91 3.57 -35.25
C LEU A 244 -17.94 3.17 -36.74
N TRP A 245 -16.80 3.22 -37.43
CA TRP A 245 -16.71 2.78 -38.83
C TRP A 245 -16.99 1.28 -39.00
N MET A 246 -16.45 0.43 -38.12
CA MET A 246 -16.76 -1.02 -38.14
C MET A 246 -18.25 -1.30 -37.90
N ILE A 247 -18.88 -0.62 -36.93
CA ILE A 247 -20.32 -0.77 -36.66
C ILE A 247 -21.13 -0.39 -37.91
N PHE A 248 -20.78 0.73 -38.55
CA PHE A 248 -21.43 1.16 -39.79
C PHE A 248 -21.27 0.15 -40.93
N LYS A 249 -20.07 -0.41 -41.11
CA LYS A 249 -19.80 -1.46 -42.11
C LYS A 249 -20.63 -2.71 -41.82
N CYS A 250 -20.68 -3.18 -40.57
CA CYS A 250 -21.49 -4.33 -40.15
C CYS A 250 -22.99 -4.11 -40.41
N ILE A 251 -23.51 -2.92 -40.14
CA ILE A 251 -24.92 -2.58 -40.42
C ILE A 251 -25.19 -2.59 -41.93
N LYS A 252 -24.25 -2.11 -42.76
CA LYS A 252 -24.37 -2.16 -44.23
C LYS A 252 -24.24 -3.56 -44.82
N THR A 253 -23.49 -4.47 -44.21
CA THR A 253 -23.34 -5.86 -44.70
C THR A 253 -24.50 -6.76 -44.27
N LYS A 254 -25.22 -6.41 -43.19
CA LYS A 254 -26.44 -7.12 -42.75
C LYS A 254 -27.71 -6.69 -43.50
N ARG A 255 -27.65 -5.66 -44.34
CA ARG A 255 -28.77 -5.14 -45.14
C ARG A 255 -28.54 -5.46 -46.60
#